data_AF-A0A6G0SZG8-F1
#
_entry.id   AF-A0A6G0SZG8-F1
#
_cell.length_a   1.000
_cell.length_b   1.000
_cell.length_c   1.000
_cell.angle_alpha   90.00
_cell.angle_beta   90.00
_cell.angle_gamma   90.00
#
_symmetry.space_group_name_H-M   'P 1'
#
loop_
_entity.id
_entity.type
_entity.pdbx_description
1 polymer ?
#
loop_
_entity_poly.entity_id
_entity_poly.type
_entity_poly.pdbx_seq_one_letter_code
_entity_poly.pdbx_strand_id
1 'polypeptide(L)'
;MRTEAKNEFEKEFWKLLINSVFGKCMENVRTRTSIKLVSSGKKANKLMAKTNFKDRTIYSKNLMAIHQHKETIKFDKAIYVGSAILDVSKTFIEIHKSQPGFFKDELKSIILKEFVSLRPKLYAYKTIDDTVEKKAKGVKKYIIKNHMKFIDYIEILNAFINHRSVEKKQSHRNMNFIQSNKHVVHSKTMNKLVLSANDDKRYIMNDGINTLAYGHYKLTK
;
A
#
# COMPACT_ATOMS: atom_id res chain seq x y z
N MET A 1 6.61 -6.81 -26.95
CA MET A 1 7.42 -6.85 -25.71
C MET A 1 6.80 -7.65 -24.56
N ARG A 2 5.72 -7.22 -23.89
CA ARG A 2 5.13 -8.00 -22.77
C ARG A 2 4.46 -9.32 -23.23
N THR A 3 3.88 -9.32 -24.41
CA THR A 3 3.24 -10.49 -25.05
C THR A 3 4.25 -11.51 -25.58
N GLU A 4 5.45 -11.05 -25.94
CA GLU A 4 6.54 -11.86 -26.50
C GLU A 4 7.47 -12.46 -25.43
N ALA A 5 7.34 -12.02 -24.18
CA ALA A 5 8.14 -12.50 -23.06
C ALA A 5 7.88 -13.99 -22.78
N LYS A 6 8.95 -14.78 -22.70
CA LYS A 6 8.88 -16.23 -22.51
C LYS A 6 8.72 -16.59 -21.04
N ASN A 7 9.30 -15.77 -20.16
CA ASN A 7 9.35 -16.02 -18.72
C ASN A 7 8.42 -15.09 -17.91
N GLU A 8 7.97 -15.56 -16.74
CA GLU A 8 7.16 -14.74 -15.83
C GLU A 8 7.93 -13.52 -15.31
N PHE A 9 9.23 -13.69 -15.02
CA PHE A 9 10.12 -12.59 -14.66
C PHE A 9 10.17 -11.47 -15.70
N GLU A 10 10.33 -11.82 -16.98
CA GLU A 10 10.38 -10.83 -18.06
C GLU A 10 9.05 -10.09 -18.19
N LYS A 11 7.92 -10.81 -18.07
CA LYS A 11 6.58 -10.19 -18.06
C LYS A 11 6.42 -9.20 -16.92
N GLU A 12 6.91 -9.53 -15.72
CA GLU A 12 6.90 -8.62 -14.57
C GLU A 12 7.85 -7.44 -14.74
N PHE A 13 9.05 -7.67 -15.28
CA PHE A 13 10.04 -6.64 -15.55
C PHE A 13 9.52 -5.57 -16.52
N TRP A 14 8.96 -5.98 -17.65
CA TRP A 14 8.35 -5.05 -18.61
C TRP A 14 7.16 -4.29 -18.03
N LYS A 15 6.35 -4.96 -17.20
CA LYS A 15 5.25 -4.30 -16.47
C LYS A 15 5.79 -3.24 -15.49
N LEU A 16 6.87 -3.54 -14.78
CA LEU A 16 7.49 -2.62 -13.84
C LEU A 16 8.10 -1.41 -14.56
N LEU A 17 8.75 -1.60 -15.71
CA LEU A 17 9.35 -0.51 -16.49
C LEU A 17 8.30 0.55 -16.85
N ILE A 18 7.18 0.13 -17.46
CA ILE A 18 6.10 1.05 -17.85
C ILE A 18 5.51 1.76 -16.63
N ASN A 19 5.22 1.02 -15.56
CA ASN A 19 4.69 1.59 -14.31
C ASN A 19 5.67 2.56 -13.65
N SER A 20 6.98 2.31 -13.75
CA SER A 20 8.02 3.15 -13.16
C SER A 20 8.14 4.48 -13.90
N VAL A 21 8.02 4.49 -15.24
CA VAL A 21 8.00 5.73 -16.03
C VAL A 21 6.81 6.60 -15.63
N PHE A 22 5.61 6.02 -15.54
CA PHE A 22 4.42 6.74 -15.07
C PHE A 22 4.60 7.30 -13.65
N GLY A 23 5.07 6.47 -12.71
CA GLY A 23 5.36 6.89 -11.35
C GLY A 23 6.41 8.00 -11.27
N LYS A 24 7.37 8.01 -12.20
CA LYS A 24 8.38 9.06 -12.30
C LYS A 24 7.79 10.39 -12.78
N CYS A 25 6.82 10.36 -13.69
CA CYS A 25 6.09 11.55 -14.12
C CYS A 25 5.27 12.17 -12.97
N MET A 26 4.68 11.34 -12.09
CA MET A 26 3.89 11.76 -10.92
C MET A 26 4.72 12.01 -9.65
N GLU A 27 6.05 11.99 -9.74
CA GLU A 27 6.91 12.10 -8.56
C GLU A 27 6.79 13.46 -7.87
N ASN A 28 6.53 13.46 -6.56
CA ASN A 28 6.53 14.68 -5.76
C ASN A 28 7.98 15.16 -5.51
N VAL A 29 8.42 16.15 -6.29
CA VAL A 29 9.78 16.71 -6.21
C VAL A 29 10.06 17.41 -4.88
N ARG A 30 9.02 17.88 -4.17
CA ARG A 30 9.17 18.66 -2.92
C ARG A 30 9.72 17.85 -1.75
N THR A 31 9.51 16.53 -1.76
CA THR A 31 9.99 15.64 -0.70
C THR A 31 11.45 15.22 -0.88
N ARG A 32 12.08 15.56 -2.01
CA ARG A 32 13.48 15.22 -2.29
C ARG A 32 14.38 15.91 -1.27
N THR A 33 15.20 15.11 -0.61
CA THR A 33 16.19 15.57 0.37
C THR A 33 17.59 15.41 -0.23
N SER A 34 18.43 16.43 -0.08
CA SER A 34 19.84 16.33 -0.44
C SER A 34 20.59 15.67 0.71
N ILE A 35 21.29 14.57 0.44
CA ILE A 35 22.09 13.86 1.45
C ILE A 35 23.57 14.10 1.14
N LYS A 36 24.34 14.51 2.16
CA LYS A 36 25.80 14.64 2.08
C LYS A 36 26.46 13.70 3.07
N LEU A 37 27.36 12.86 2.58
CA LEU A 37 28.18 11.98 3.41
C LEU A 37 29.43 12.74 3.86
N VAL A 38 29.71 12.70 5.16
CA VAL A 38 30.83 13.42 5.78
C VAL A 38 31.55 12.50 6.74
N SER A 39 32.89 12.50 6.66
CA SER A 39 33.76 11.77 7.59
C SER A 39 34.48 12.67 8.60
N SER A 40 34.53 13.98 8.37
CA SER A 40 35.22 14.95 9.23
C SER A 40 34.25 15.77 10.08
N GLY A 41 34.49 15.83 11.39
CA GLY A 41 33.67 16.60 12.35
C GLY A 41 33.59 18.11 12.03
N LYS A 42 34.67 18.72 11.53
CA LYS A 42 34.69 20.13 11.15
C LYS A 42 33.71 20.43 10.00
N LYS A 43 33.71 19.58 8.96
CA LYS A 43 32.80 19.70 7.80
C LYS A 43 31.35 19.42 8.21
N ALA A 44 31.15 18.49 9.14
CA ALA A 44 29.83 18.17 9.67
C ALA A 44 29.20 19.37 10.38
N ASN A 45 29.94 19.99 11.32
CA ASN A 45 29.46 21.18 12.03
C ASN A 45 29.12 22.33 11.09
N LYS A 46 29.94 22.56 10.06
CA LYS A 46 29.66 23.58 9.03
C LYS A 46 28.37 23.32 8.26
N LEU A 47 28.03 22.06 7.98
CA LEU A 47 26.81 21.68 7.27
C LEU A 47 25.57 21.65 8.17
N MET A 48 25.74 21.39 9.47
CA MET A 48 24.68 21.45 10.47
C MET A 48 24.28 22.90 10.82
N ALA A 49 25.23 23.84 10.76
CA ALA A 49 24.96 25.25 10.99
C ALA A 49 24.17 25.92 9.84
N LYS A 50 24.02 25.26 8.68
CA LYS A 50 23.21 25.80 7.59
C LYS A 50 21.72 25.73 7.93
N THR A 51 20.97 26.75 7.55
CA THR A 51 19.50 26.82 7.72
C THR A 51 18.75 25.67 7.03
N ASN A 52 19.35 25.06 6.01
CA ASN A 52 18.74 23.97 5.26
C ASN A 52 18.94 22.59 5.91
N PHE A 53 19.58 22.51 7.07
CA PHE A 53 19.76 21.27 7.81
C PHE A 53 18.39 20.72 8.25
N LYS A 54 18.14 19.43 7.97
CA LYS A 54 16.92 18.73 8.38
C LYS A 54 17.22 17.75 9.51
N ASP A 55 18.14 16.83 9.28
CA ASP A 55 18.47 15.77 10.23
C ASP A 55 19.85 15.17 9.93
N ARG A 56 20.38 14.34 10.83
CA ARG A 56 21.63 13.59 10.64
C ARG A 56 21.44 12.10 10.95
N THR A 57 22.03 11.26 10.12
CA THR A 57 22.13 9.82 10.36
C THR A 57 23.59 9.44 10.59
N ILE A 58 23.91 8.96 11.78
CA ILE A 58 25.27 8.49 12.12
C ILE A 58 25.36 7.00 11.76
N TYR A 59 26.22 6.65 10.82
CA TYR A 59 26.44 5.25 10.42
C TYR A 59 27.55 4.60 11.24
N SER A 60 28.67 5.31 11.43
CA SER A 60 29.82 4.84 12.20
C SER A 60 30.56 6.03 12.84
N LYS A 61 31.59 5.76 13.65
CA LYS A 61 32.40 6.80 14.30
C LYS A 61 32.95 7.83 13.31
N ASN A 62 33.23 7.41 12.07
CA ASN A 62 33.87 8.22 11.04
C ASN A 62 32.98 8.48 9.82
N LEU A 63 31.67 8.16 9.87
CA LEU A 63 30.77 8.36 8.74
C LEU A 63 29.39 8.80 9.22
N MET A 64 28.99 9.99 8.75
CA MET A 64 27.68 10.58 9.02
C MET A 64 27.05 11.10 7.73
N ALA A 65 25.75 10.82 7.54
CA ALA A 65 24.92 11.48 6.54
C ALA A 65 24.24 12.70 7.14
N ILE A 66 24.34 13.84 6.46
CA ILE A 66 23.60 15.05 6.77
C ILE A 66 22.49 15.21 5.74
N HIS A 67 21.25 15.28 6.21
CA HIS A 67 20.06 15.48 5.41
C HIS A 67 19.77 16.98 5.33
N GLN A 68 19.65 17.52 4.12
CA GLN A 68 19.37 18.93 3.87
C GLN A 68 18.16 19.09 2.95
N HIS A 69 17.36 20.12 3.20
CA HIS A 69 16.36 20.61 2.25
C HIS A 69 17.05 21.17 1.00
N LYS A 70 16.40 21.05 -0.15
CA LYS A 70 16.88 21.71 -1.37
C LYS A 70 16.46 23.18 -1.33
N GLU A 71 17.42 24.07 -1.56
CA GLU A 71 17.20 25.52 -1.65
C GLU A 71 16.34 25.89 -2.86
N THR A 72 16.59 25.25 -3.98
CA THR A 72 15.85 25.45 -5.23
C THR A 72 15.20 24.14 -5.67
N ILE A 73 13.89 24.22 -5.95
CA ILE A 73 13.09 23.08 -6.42
C ILE A 73 12.70 23.35 -7.86
N LYS A 74 13.26 22.59 -8.81
CA LYS A 74 12.86 22.64 -10.21
C LYS A 74 11.67 21.72 -10.45
N PHE A 75 10.55 22.26 -10.94
CA PHE A 75 9.38 21.47 -11.34
C PHE A 75 9.58 20.91 -12.75
N ASP A 76 10.42 19.88 -12.86
CA ASP A 76 10.82 19.22 -14.10
C ASP A 76 10.00 17.94 -14.37
N LYS A 77 8.78 17.86 -13.83
CA LYS A 77 7.92 16.67 -13.92
C LYS A 77 6.67 16.99 -14.71
N ALA A 78 6.41 16.19 -15.74
CA ALA A 78 5.23 16.33 -16.59
C ALA A 78 3.99 15.76 -15.91
N ILE A 79 3.52 16.40 -14.83
CA ILE A 79 2.41 15.90 -14.02
C ILE A 79 1.10 15.88 -14.80
N TYR A 80 0.89 16.87 -15.67
CA TYR A 80 -0.29 16.93 -16.52
C TYR A 80 -0.40 15.76 -17.50
N VAL A 81 0.73 15.30 -18.04
CA VAL A 81 0.76 14.17 -18.99
C VAL A 81 0.29 12.90 -18.31
N GLY A 82 0.77 12.60 -17.10
CA GLY A 82 0.31 11.42 -16.37
C GLY A 82 -1.17 11.51 -15.94
N SER A 83 -1.67 12.70 -15.59
CA SER A 83 -3.10 12.90 -15.33
C SER A 83 -3.93 12.60 -16.57
N ALA A 84 -3.55 13.19 -17.72
CA ALA A 84 -4.27 12.99 -18.98
C ALA A 84 -4.29 11.53 -19.41
N ILE A 85 -3.17 10.81 -19.32
CA ILE A 85 -3.12 9.37 -19.63
C ILE A 85 -4.11 8.57 -18.77
N LEU A 86 -4.20 8.89 -17.48
CA LEU A 86 -5.09 8.19 -16.56
C LEU A 86 -6.56 8.49 -16.87
N ASP A 87 -6.90 9.73 -17.17
CA ASP A 87 -8.29 10.09 -17.48
C ASP A 87 -8.74 9.53 -18.82
N VAL A 88 -7.87 9.57 -19.84
CA VAL A 88 -8.10 8.92 -21.14
C VAL A 88 -8.26 7.40 -20.98
N SER A 89 -7.48 6.76 -20.10
CA SER A 89 -7.61 5.30 -19.88
C SER A 89 -8.96 4.87 -19.29
N LYS A 90 -9.70 5.78 -18.63
CA LYS A 90 -11.02 5.49 -18.06
C LYS A 90 -12.15 5.58 -19.09
N THR A 91 -11.97 6.32 -20.19
CA THR A 91 -13.02 6.51 -21.20
C THR A 91 -13.13 5.34 -22.18
N PHE A 92 -12.11 4.48 -22.27
CA PHE A 92 -12.09 3.29 -23.13
C PHE A 92 -12.69 2.05 -22.43
N ILE A 93 -14.03 2.00 -22.34
CA ILE A 93 -14.79 0.89 -21.74
C ILE A 93 -15.20 -0.19 -22.78
N GLU A 94 -14.93 -0.01 -24.07
CA GLU A 94 -15.45 -0.92 -25.10
C GLU A 94 -14.72 -2.26 -25.23
N ILE A 95 -15.41 -3.32 -24.80
CA ILE A 95 -15.65 -4.65 -25.43
C ILE A 95 -14.53 -5.29 -26.29
N HIS A 96 -13.25 -5.12 -25.95
CA HIS A 96 -12.18 -5.90 -26.60
C HIS A 96 -11.28 -6.64 -25.60
N LYS A 97 -11.17 -7.96 -25.81
CA LYS A 97 -10.40 -8.88 -24.97
C LYS A 97 -8.92 -8.47 -24.92
N SER A 98 -8.46 -8.09 -23.73
CA SER A 98 -7.05 -8.06 -23.31
C SER A 98 -6.09 -7.18 -24.14
N GLN A 99 -6.57 -6.09 -24.73
CA GLN A 99 -5.69 -5.06 -25.32
C GLN A 99 -5.31 -3.97 -24.31
N PRO A 100 -4.10 -3.37 -24.41
CA PRO A 100 -3.71 -2.24 -23.56
C PRO A 100 -4.65 -1.04 -23.77
N GLY A 101 -5.14 -0.45 -22.68
CA GLY A 101 -6.02 0.72 -22.73
C GLY A 101 -7.51 0.40 -22.46
N PHE A 102 -7.91 -0.87 -22.49
CA PHE A 102 -9.29 -1.30 -22.24
C PHE A 102 -9.46 -1.95 -20.87
N PHE A 103 -10.67 -1.87 -20.32
CA PHE A 103 -11.03 -2.62 -19.13
C PHE A 103 -11.05 -4.12 -19.44
N LYS A 104 -10.37 -4.88 -18.58
CA LYS A 104 -10.32 -6.33 -18.66
C LYS A 104 -11.33 -6.92 -17.68
N ASP A 105 -12.09 -7.90 -18.13
CA ASP A 105 -12.82 -8.78 -17.21
C ASP A 105 -11.82 -9.60 -16.37
N GLU A 106 -11.76 -9.28 -15.08
CA GLU A 106 -10.84 -9.90 -14.11
C GLU A 106 -11.21 -11.34 -13.79
N LEU A 107 -12.51 -11.69 -13.86
CA LEU A 107 -13.03 -13.01 -13.51
C LEU A 107 -13.11 -13.95 -14.72
N LYS A 108 -12.64 -13.52 -15.90
CA LYS A 108 -12.58 -14.32 -17.13
C LYS A 108 -13.93 -14.97 -17.49
N SER A 109 -15.03 -14.23 -17.35
CA SER A 109 -16.42 -14.66 -17.57
C SER A 109 -17.00 -15.56 -16.48
N ILE A 110 -16.32 -15.73 -15.34
CA ILE A 110 -16.87 -16.45 -14.19
C ILE A 110 -17.70 -15.49 -13.35
N ILE A 111 -18.94 -15.87 -13.04
CA ILE A 111 -19.84 -15.04 -12.25
C ILE A 111 -19.44 -15.09 -10.78
N LEU A 112 -19.42 -13.91 -10.15
CA LEU A 112 -19.24 -13.77 -8.71
C LEU A 112 -20.55 -14.12 -8.00
N LYS A 113 -20.51 -15.08 -7.07
CA LYS A 113 -21.66 -15.61 -6.33
C LYS A 113 -21.87 -14.91 -4.99
N GLU A 114 -20.80 -14.76 -4.21
CA GLU A 114 -20.85 -14.12 -2.88
C GLU A 114 -19.68 -13.17 -2.72
N PHE A 115 -19.93 -11.96 -2.20
CA PHE A 115 -18.90 -10.97 -1.91
C PHE A 115 -19.01 -10.51 -0.45
N VAL A 116 -17.89 -10.51 0.27
CA VAL A 116 -17.82 -10.02 1.65
C VAL A 116 -16.62 -9.09 1.79
N SER A 117 -16.88 -7.84 2.17
CA SER A 117 -15.85 -6.84 2.45
C SER A 117 -15.94 -6.37 3.90
N LEU A 118 -14.79 -6.31 4.57
CA LEU A 118 -14.69 -5.79 5.93
C LEU A 118 -14.12 -4.38 5.95
N ARG A 119 -13.05 -4.12 5.19
CA ARG A 119 -12.35 -2.83 5.12
C ARG A 119 -11.76 -2.63 3.73
N PRO A 120 -11.32 -1.41 3.36
CA PRO A 120 -10.59 -1.19 2.13
C PRO A 120 -9.37 -2.14 2.01
N LYS A 121 -9.35 -2.95 0.94
CA LYS A 121 -8.30 -3.96 0.68
C LYS A 121 -8.27 -5.12 1.69
N LEU A 122 -9.40 -5.38 2.36
CA LEU A 122 -9.69 -6.57 3.16
C LEU A 122 -11.06 -7.14 2.77
N TYR A 123 -11.08 -8.12 1.89
CA TYR A 123 -12.29 -8.73 1.36
C TYR A 123 -12.05 -10.16 0.87
N ALA A 124 -13.13 -10.92 0.72
CA ALA A 124 -13.13 -12.22 0.11
C ALA A 124 -14.37 -12.37 -0.78
N TYR A 125 -14.27 -13.20 -1.82
CA TYR A 125 -15.40 -13.52 -2.67
C TYR A 125 -15.37 -14.97 -3.11
N LYS A 126 -16.56 -15.50 -3.41
CA LYS A 126 -16.75 -16.79 -4.04
C LYS A 126 -17.26 -16.62 -5.45
N THR A 127 -16.75 -17.44 -6.35
CA THR A 127 -17.29 -17.60 -7.70
C THR A 127 -18.36 -18.68 -7.75
N ILE A 128 -19.01 -18.84 -8.90
CA ILE A 128 -19.98 -19.92 -9.13
C ILE A 128 -19.34 -21.32 -9.02
N ASP A 129 -18.05 -21.43 -9.33
CA ASP A 129 -17.25 -22.66 -9.22
C ASP A 129 -16.83 -22.98 -7.77
N ASP A 130 -17.40 -22.26 -6.79
CA ASP A 130 -17.07 -22.27 -5.37
C ASP A 130 -15.57 -21.99 -5.07
N THR A 131 -14.84 -21.39 -6.02
CA THR A 131 -13.46 -20.95 -5.78
C THR A 131 -13.46 -19.68 -4.92
N VAL A 132 -12.66 -19.70 -3.86
CA VAL A 132 -12.58 -18.62 -2.87
C VAL A 132 -11.32 -17.79 -3.07
N GLU A 133 -11.49 -16.53 -3.45
CA GLU A 133 -10.41 -15.55 -3.55
C GLU A 133 -10.42 -14.61 -2.34
N LYS A 134 -9.24 -14.37 -1.77
CA LYS A 134 -9.07 -13.62 -0.52
C LYS A 134 -8.01 -12.54 -0.70
N LYS A 135 -8.31 -11.32 -0.26
CA LYS A 135 -7.39 -10.18 -0.27
C LYS A 135 -7.32 -9.57 1.12
N ALA A 136 -6.12 -9.52 1.68
CA ALA A 136 -5.84 -8.86 2.96
C ALA A 136 -4.52 -8.09 2.85
N LYS A 137 -4.59 -6.76 2.75
CA LYS A 137 -3.38 -5.93 2.62
C LYS A 137 -2.54 -5.99 3.89
N GLY A 138 -1.23 -6.24 3.72
CA GLY A 138 -0.27 -6.25 4.83
C GLY A 138 -0.13 -7.60 5.55
N VAL A 139 -0.90 -8.61 5.12
CA VAL A 139 -0.81 -9.99 5.60
C VAL A 139 -0.09 -10.86 4.56
N LYS A 140 0.72 -11.82 5.02
CA LYS A 140 1.48 -12.72 4.14
C LYS A 140 0.56 -13.71 3.42
N LYS A 141 0.90 -14.05 2.17
CA LYS A 141 0.11 -14.96 1.31
C LYS A 141 -0.18 -16.32 1.97
N TYR A 142 0.79 -16.93 2.64
CA TYR A 142 0.62 -18.24 3.29
C TYR A 142 -0.45 -18.22 4.40
N ILE A 143 -0.57 -17.10 5.12
CA ILE A 143 -1.57 -16.91 6.17
C ILE A 143 -2.95 -16.74 5.56
N ILE A 144 -3.04 -15.95 4.48
CA ILE A 144 -4.30 -15.78 3.73
C ILE A 144 -4.77 -17.15 3.22
N LYS A 145 -3.87 -17.96 2.67
CA LYS A 145 -4.22 -19.28 2.13
C LYS A 145 -4.69 -20.24 3.23
N ASN A 146 -3.91 -20.40 4.30
CA ASN A 146 -4.08 -21.51 5.24
C ASN A 146 -4.95 -21.17 6.47
N HIS A 147 -4.99 -19.90 6.89
CA HIS A 147 -5.55 -19.51 8.19
C HIS A 147 -6.74 -18.54 8.13
N MET A 148 -7.17 -18.14 6.92
CA MET A 148 -8.37 -17.32 6.72
C MET A 148 -9.38 -18.08 5.88
N LYS A 149 -10.50 -18.45 6.47
CA LYS A 149 -11.63 -19.07 5.76
C LYS A 149 -12.65 -18.01 5.39
N PHE A 150 -13.45 -18.26 4.35
CA PHE A 150 -14.52 -17.34 3.94
C PHE A 150 -15.54 -17.10 5.06
N ILE A 151 -15.85 -18.14 5.83
CA ILE A 151 -16.80 -18.07 6.94
C ILE A 151 -16.35 -17.09 8.03
N ASP A 152 -15.04 -17.00 8.28
CA ASP A 152 -14.47 -16.06 9.26
C ASP A 152 -14.79 -14.60 8.88
N TYR A 153 -14.83 -14.27 7.58
CA TYR A 153 -15.21 -12.93 7.11
C TYR A 153 -16.68 -12.63 7.38
N ILE A 154 -17.58 -13.59 7.09
CA ILE A 154 -19.01 -13.46 7.35
C ILE A 154 -19.26 -13.31 8.85
N GLU A 155 -18.62 -14.13 9.67
CA GLU A 155 -18.80 -14.10 11.12
C GLU A 155 -18.40 -12.75 11.73
N ILE A 156 -17.31 -12.16 11.25
CA ILE A 156 -16.84 -10.86 11.71
C ILE A 156 -17.78 -9.75 11.22
N LEU A 157 -18.24 -9.81 9.98
CA LEU A 157 -19.21 -8.86 9.44
C LEU A 157 -20.52 -8.90 10.24
N ASN A 158 -21.05 -10.10 10.48
CA ASN A 158 -22.27 -10.29 11.27
C ASN A 158 -22.08 -9.86 12.72
N ALA A 159 -20.92 -10.10 13.33
CA ALA A 159 -20.62 -9.61 14.67
C ALA A 159 -20.60 -8.07 14.73
N PHE A 160 -20.02 -7.43 13.72
CA PHE A 160 -19.96 -5.97 13.60
C PHE A 160 -21.35 -5.36 13.43
N ILE A 161 -22.18 -5.89 12.53
CA ILE A 161 -23.55 -5.41 12.28
C ILE A 161 -24.43 -5.56 13.52
N ASN A 162 -24.31 -6.68 14.25
CA ASN A 162 -25.15 -6.96 15.42
C ASN A 162 -24.69 -6.25 16.71
N HIS A 163 -23.75 -5.29 16.64
CA HIS A 163 -23.14 -4.60 17.79
C HIS A 163 -22.66 -5.55 18.91
N ARG A 164 -22.38 -6.82 18.61
CA ARG A 164 -21.76 -7.75 19.57
C ARG A 164 -20.28 -7.41 19.64
N SER A 165 -19.68 -7.55 20.83
CA SER A 165 -18.28 -7.24 21.11
C SER A 165 -17.34 -7.85 20.05
N VAL A 166 -16.99 -7.05 19.04
CA VAL A 166 -16.14 -7.43 17.89
C VAL A 166 -14.76 -7.89 18.37
N GLU A 167 -14.33 -7.39 19.54
CA GLU A 167 -13.07 -7.71 20.20
C GLU A 167 -12.85 -9.21 20.43
N LYS A 168 -13.91 -9.99 20.70
CA LYS A 168 -13.77 -11.43 20.94
C LYS A 168 -13.53 -12.27 19.68
N LYS A 169 -13.79 -11.74 18.48
CA LYS A 169 -13.62 -12.46 17.20
C LYS A 169 -12.46 -11.94 16.33
N GLN A 170 -11.73 -10.94 16.81
CA GLN A 170 -10.55 -10.42 16.13
C GLN A 170 -9.44 -11.47 16.07
N SER A 171 -9.09 -11.89 14.86
CA SER A 171 -8.07 -12.93 14.68
C SER A 171 -6.67 -12.34 14.65
N HIS A 172 -5.86 -12.73 15.63
CA HIS A 172 -4.45 -12.40 15.71
C HIS A 172 -3.62 -13.58 15.18
N ARG A 173 -2.61 -13.30 14.35
CA ARG A 173 -1.70 -14.33 13.83
C ARG A 173 -0.25 -13.87 13.90
N ASN A 174 0.61 -14.80 14.25
CA ASN A 174 2.05 -14.63 14.17
C ASN A 174 2.52 -14.66 12.71
N MET A 175 3.32 -13.67 12.35
CA MET A 175 3.89 -13.51 11.03
C MET A 175 5.40 -13.33 11.13
N ASN A 176 6.14 -14.10 10.35
CA ASN A 176 7.59 -13.97 10.28
C ASN A 176 7.97 -12.96 9.19
N PHE A 177 8.84 -12.03 9.54
CA PHE A 177 9.39 -11.02 8.65
C PHE A 177 10.92 -11.06 8.70
N ILE A 178 11.53 -10.77 7.56
CA ILE A 178 12.94 -10.39 7.53
C ILE A 178 12.95 -8.86 7.55
N GLN A 179 13.60 -8.28 8.56
CA GLN A 179 13.71 -6.84 8.71
C GLN A 179 15.19 -6.46 8.76
N SER A 180 15.55 -5.37 8.08
CA SER A 180 16.85 -4.73 8.24
C SER A 180 16.70 -3.51 9.14
N ASN A 181 17.48 -3.44 10.21
CA ASN A 181 17.60 -2.25 11.03
C ASN A 181 19.08 -1.89 11.18
N LYS A 182 19.46 -0.64 10.88
CA LYS A 182 20.87 -0.20 10.83
C LYS A 182 21.78 -1.15 10.05
N HIS A 183 21.31 -1.61 8.89
CA HIS A 183 22.00 -2.59 8.01
C HIS A 183 22.19 -4.00 8.60
N VAL A 184 21.68 -4.29 9.80
CA VAL A 184 21.66 -5.64 10.37
C VAL A 184 20.34 -6.31 10.02
N VAL A 185 20.43 -7.38 9.23
CA VAL A 185 19.28 -8.20 8.85
C VAL A 185 18.99 -9.19 9.97
N HIS A 186 17.74 -9.22 10.42
CA HIS A 186 17.26 -10.16 11.43
C HIS A 186 15.85 -10.64 11.11
N SER A 187 15.53 -11.84 11.59
CA SER A 187 14.18 -12.39 11.55
C SER A 187 13.38 -11.86 12.73
N LYS A 188 12.20 -11.32 12.48
CA LYS A 188 11.27 -10.81 13.49
C LYS A 188 9.91 -11.47 13.33
N THR A 189 9.43 -12.08 14.41
CA THR A 189 8.04 -12.54 14.49
C THR A 189 7.18 -11.41 15.05
N MET A 190 6.10 -11.08 14.34
CA MET A 190 5.12 -10.10 14.80
C MET A 190 3.75 -10.74 14.88
N ASN A 191 3.10 -10.59 16.04
CA ASN A 191 1.68 -10.86 16.15
C ASN A 191 0.90 -9.67 15.56
N LYS A 192 0.08 -9.91 14.54
CA LYS A 192 -0.76 -8.88 13.93
C LYS A 192 -2.22 -9.29 13.94
N LEU A 193 -3.08 -8.29 14.06
CA LEU A 193 -4.49 -8.39 13.74
C LEU A 193 -4.66 -8.62 12.24
N VAL A 194 -5.36 -9.69 11.88
CA VAL A 194 -5.50 -10.18 10.51
C VAL A 194 -6.87 -9.92 9.93
N LEU A 195 -7.92 -10.18 10.70
CA LEU A 195 -9.31 -9.90 10.32
C LEU A 195 -9.97 -9.02 11.37
N SER A 196 -10.53 -7.90 10.92
CA SER A 196 -11.37 -7.01 11.72
C SER A 196 -12.19 -6.09 10.82
N ALA A 197 -13.34 -5.62 11.30
CA ALA A 197 -14.26 -4.76 10.55
C ALA A 197 -14.01 -3.25 10.74
N ASN A 198 -13.43 -2.80 11.86
CA ASN A 198 -13.31 -1.37 12.20
C ASN A 198 -12.34 -0.58 11.28
N ASP A 199 -12.78 0.29 10.38
CA ASP A 199 -11.82 1.04 9.55
C ASP A 199 -10.87 1.95 10.38
N ASP A 200 -9.55 1.73 10.29
CA ASP A 200 -8.55 2.54 11.01
C ASP A 200 -8.42 3.97 10.45
N LYS A 201 -9.08 4.28 9.33
CA LYS A 201 -8.99 5.60 8.66
C LYS A 201 -10.21 6.48 8.87
N ARG A 202 -11.37 5.90 9.15
CA ARG A 202 -12.63 6.63 9.29
C ARG A 202 -13.46 6.02 10.40
N TYR A 203 -14.06 6.87 11.21
CA TYR A 203 -15.06 6.47 12.19
C TYR A 203 -16.39 6.22 11.48
N ILE A 204 -16.93 5.01 11.60
CA ILE A 204 -18.26 4.66 11.12
C ILE A 204 -19.27 5.12 12.18
N MET A 205 -20.24 5.95 11.80
CA MET A 205 -21.27 6.45 12.72
C MET A 205 -22.22 5.32 13.13
N ASN A 206 -23.02 5.53 14.18
CA ASN A 206 -23.96 4.53 14.69
C ASN A 206 -25.02 4.09 13.66
N ASP A 207 -25.24 4.87 12.61
CA ASP A 207 -26.11 4.52 11.49
C ASP A 207 -25.52 3.45 10.56
N GLY A 208 -24.24 3.10 10.73
CA GLY A 208 -23.53 2.10 9.94
C GLY A 208 -23.23 2.51 8.49
N ILE A 209 -23.62 3.71 8.07
CA ILE A 209 -23.56 4.17 6.66
C ILE A 209 -22.62 5.36 6.54
N ASN A 210 -22.80 6.36 7.41
CA ASN A 210 -22.02 7.57 7.33
C ASN A 210 -20.67 7.39 8.02
N THR A 211 -19.64 8.00 7.46
CA THR A 211 -18.28 7.89 7.98
C THR A 211 -17.64 9.25 8.15
N LEU A 212 -17.02 9.49 9.31
CA LEU A 212 -16.30 10.72 9.64
C LEU A 212 -14.80 10.46 9.69
N ALA A 213 -13.99 11.46 9.37
CA ALA A 213 -12.55 11.38 9.59
C ALA A 213 -12.26 11.45 11.10
N TYR A 214 -11.27 10.70 11.59
CA TYR A 214 -10.81 10.85 12.97
C TYR A 214 -10.33 12.29 13.22
N GLY A 215 -10.77 12.89 14.33
CA GLY A 215 -10.52 14.31 14.66
C GLY A 215 -11.58 15.29 14.12
N HIS A 216 -12.64 14.80 13.48
CA HIS A 216 -13.78 15.64 13.09
C HIS A 216 -14.54 16.17 14.32
N TYR A 217 -15.00 17.42 14.28
CA TYR A 217 -15.65 18.10 15.44
C TYR A 217 -16.89 17.38 15.99
N LYS A 218 -17.60 16.61 15.16
CA LYS A 218 -18.75 15.79 15.57
C LYS A 218 -18.37 14.52 16.34
N LEU A 219 -17.10 14.11 16.30
CA LEU A 219 -16.58 13.02 17.10
C LEU A 219 -16.17 13.63 18.44
N THR A 220 -17.01 13.47 19.46
CA THR A 220 -16.65 13.83 20.84
C THR A 220 -15.40 13.05 21.25
N LYS A 221 -14.42 13.76 21.84
CA LYS A 221 -13.20 13.16 22.40
C LYS A 221 -13.50 12.20 23.53
#